data_AF-A0A3D8LF70-F1
#
_entry.id   AF-A0A3D8LF70-F1
#
_cell.length_a   1.000
_cell.length_b   1.000
_cell.length_c   1.000
_cell.angle_alpha   90.00
_cell.angle_beta   90.00
_cell.angle_gamma   90.00
#
_symmetry.space_group_name_H-M   'P 1'
#
loop_
_entity.id
_entity.type
_entity.pdbx_description
1 polymer ?
#
loop_
_entity_poly.entity_id
_entity_poly.type
_entity_poly.pdbx_seq_one_letter_code
_entity_poly.pdbx_strand_id
1 'polypeptide(L)'
;MFRRVRALTVLLLLFHLPACAPYFNQPFQTSRAMLGVPAPESEDMVNLPPPKQKVVAAVYKFRDQTGQYKPSVTGANWSTAVTQGATTILINALEESGWFTPIERENLGNLLNERKIIRSTRAEAEAITGKKQPALPGLLFAGIILEGGIISYDANVVTGGAGLRYFGAGGSGQYREDKVTIYLRAVSSSTGEILKTVYTSKTILSQSVDFGLFRYVTFKRLLEAETGFTYNEPTEIAVKEAINKAVQSLIIEGLQAGYWNLENPAAMESAIIRDYLQEKEDIQRSDIQGQLQEERRGLIGASIAGGGMLYRGDYSNPVVRPMGELGVKISTRNNLSFDLKFGRGGLATREVFDLPVNYAELNLNYNLFPKLRHTPYLQVGGGALATDDIFSDFGTEGLNPYIKAGIGYEYFLTNRIGLDLNASSSYLLNDTFDEVEQGRFNDYFWTAKAGINFYFGLYR
;
A
#
# COMPACT_ATOMS: atom_id res chain seq x y z
N MET A 1 45.17 -1.34 -0.66
CA MET A 1 43.80 -0.82 -0.45
C MET A 1 42.81 -1.29 -1.52
N PHE A 2 43.14 -1.17 -2.82
CA PHE A 2 42.28 -1.60 -3.95
C PHE A 2 41.79 -3.07 -3.93
N ARG A 3 42.60 -4.02 -3.42
CA ARG A 3 42.21 -5.44 -3.33
C ARG A 3 41.10 -5.71 -2.31
N ARG A 4 41.03 -4.93 -1.22
CA ARG A 4 39.98 -5.05 -0.19
C ARG A 4 38.66 -4.41 -0.65
N VAL A 5 38.72 -3.31 -1.41
CA VAL A 5 37.53 -2.64 -1.98
C VAL A 5 36.88 -3.48 -3.09
N ARG A 6 37.67 -4.19 -3.91
CA ARG A 6 37.15 -5.16 -4.91
C ARG A 6 36.52 -6.38 -4.26
N ALA A 7 37.09 -6.89 -3.17
CA ALA A 7 36.49 -8.00 -2.43
C ALA A 7 35.15 -7.60 -1.77
N LEU A 8 35.07 -6.37 -1.23
CA LEU A 8 33.84 -5.85 -0.62
C LEU A 8 32.72 -5.61 -1.64
N THR A 9 33.04 -5.10 -2.83
CA THR A 9 32.06 -4.89 -3.91
C THR A 9 31.55 -6.20 -4.50
N VAL A 10 32.41 -7.22 -4.63
CA VAL A 10 31.99 -8.58 -5.04
C VAL A 10 31.11 -9.23 -3.97
N LEU A 11 31.45 -9.07 -2.68
CA LEU A 11 30.64 -9.58 -1.58
C LEU A 11 29.26 -8.89 -1.52
N LEU A 12 29.18 -7.58 -1.74
CA LEU A 12 27.92 -6.85 -1.81
C LEU A 12 27.06 -7.32 -3.00
N LEU A 13 27.66 -7.58 -4.17
CA LEU A 13 26.96 -8.14 -5.33
C LEU A 13 26.40 -9.55 -5.05
N LEU A 14 27.15 -10.39 -4.31
CA LEU A 14 26.71 -11.72 -3.89
C LEU A 14 25.52 -11.68 -2.92
N PHE A 15 25.42 -10.66 -2.06
CA PHE A 15 24.27 -10.45 -1.18
C PHE A 15 22.99 -10.00 -1.91
N HIS A 16 23.10 -9.51 -3.15
CA HIS A 16 21.95 -9.11 -3.96
C HIS A 16 21.44 -10.21 -4.92
N LEU A 17 22.16 -11.32 -5.08
CA LEU A 17 21.69 -12.48 -5.85
C LEU A 17 20.40 -13.16 -5.33
N PRO A 18 20.09 -13.24 -4.02
CA PRO A 18 18.82 -13.81 -3.57
C PRO A 18 17.60 -12.99 -3.99
N ALA A 19 17.76 -11.72 -4.38
CA ALA A 19 16.65 -10.90 -4.90
C ALA A 19 16.16 -11.36 -6.29
N CYS A 20 16.97 -12.12 -7.04
CA CYS A 20 16.57 -12.73 -8.32
C CYS A 20 15.95 -14.13 -8.15
N ALA A 21 15.89 -14.68 -6.93
CA ALA A 21 15.37 -16.04 -6.67
C ALA A 21 13.90 -16.26 -7.10
N PRO A 22 12.96 -15.29 -6.97
CA PRO A 22 11.58 -15.47 -7.43
C PRO A 22 11.48 -15.75 -8.94
N TYR A 23 12.40 -15.19 -9.74
CA TYR A 23 12.46 -15.40 -11.19
C TYR A 23 12.77 -16.85 -11.57
N PHE A 24 13.61 -17.52 -10.77
CA PHE A 24 13.95 -18.94 -10.98
C PHE A 24 12.97 -19.90 -10.31
N ASN A 25 12.06 -19.41 -9.47
CA ASN A 25 10.97 -20.21 -8.88
C ASN A 25 9.73 -20.28 -9.79
N GLN A 26 9.97 -20.29 -11.11
CA GLN A 26 9.05 -20.67 -12.18
C GLN A 26 8.54 -22.11 -11.98
N PRO A 27 7.32 -22.45 -11.52
CA PRO A 27 6.96 -23.87 -11.41
C PRO A 27 6.80 -24.47 -12.82
N PHE A 28 7.80 -25.27 -13.25
CA PHE A 28 7.77 -26.02 -14.51
C PHE A 28 6.97 -27.34 -14.41
N GLN A 29 6.43 -27.64 -13.22
CA GLN A 29 5.65 -28.84 -12.95
C GLN A 29 4.26 -28.46 -12.43
N THR A 30 3.28 -29.26 -12.79
CA THR A 30 1.92 -29.12 -12.28
C THR A 30 1.90 -29.37 -10.77
N SER A 31 1.26 -28.48 -10.02
CA SER A 31 1.03 -28.68 -8.59
C SER A 31 -0.05 -29.74 -8.38
N ARG A 32 0.06 -30.53 -7.31
CA ARG A 32 -1.04 -31.41 -6.88
C ARG A 32 -2.22 -30.56 -6.39
N ALA A 33 -3.43 -31.11 -6.49
CA ALA A 33 -4.60 -30.50 -5.86
C ALA A 33 -4.33 -30.35 -4.35
N MET A 34 -4.68 -29.18 -3.80
CA MET A 34 -4.52 -28.84 -2.39
C MET A 34 -5.83 -28.27 -1.84
N LEU A 35 -5.96 -28.24 -0.52
CA LEU A 35 -7.05 -27.50 0.13
C LEU A 35 -6.96 -26.02 -0.26
N GLY A 36 -8.11 -25.34 -0.33
CA GLY A 36 -8.16 -23.93 -0.70
C GLY A 36 -7.30 -23.08 0.23
N VAL A 37 -6.49 -22.19 -0.34
CA VAL A 37 -5.64 -21.29 0.43
C VAL A 37 -6.54 -20.34 1.25
N PRO A 38 -6.32 -20.21 2.57
CA PRO A 38 -7.08 -19.25 3.38
C PRO A 38 -6.79 -17.82 2.92
N ALA A 39 -7.81 -16.94 3.00
CA ALA A 39 -7.60 -15.52 2.75
C ALA A 39 -6.77 -14.90 3.90
N PRO A 40 -5.90 -13.90 3.66
CA PRO A 40 -5.05 -13.31 4.68
C PRO A 40 -5.79 -12.83 5.95
N GLU A 41 -7.00 -12.31 5.84
CA GLU A 41 -7.84 -11.88 6.99
C GLU A 41 -8.74 -12.98 7.59
N SER A 42 -8.58 -14.25 7.19
CA SER A 42 -9.43 -15.32 7.72
C SER A 42 -9.14 -15.66 9.19
N GLU A 43 -7.93 -15.38 9.69
CA GLU A 43 -7.56 -15.67 11.08
C GLU A 43 -8.38 -14.83 12.08
N ASP A 44 -8.56 -13.54 11.82
CA ASP A 44 -9.33 -12.66 12.71
C ASP A 44 -10.81 -13.02 12.76
N MET A 45 -11.35 -13.56 11.66
CA MET A 45 -12.71 -14.07 11.60
C MET A 45 -12.88 -15.35 12.42
N VAL A 46 -11.93 -16.30 12.31
CA VAL A 46 -11.96 -17.57 13.04
C VAL A 46 -11.71 -17.38 14.53
N ASN A 47 -10.93 -16.37 14.90
CA ASN A 47 -10.56 -16.08 16.29
C ASN A 47 -11.53 -15.12 17.01
N LEU A 48 -12.70 -14.83 16.44
CA LEU A 48 -13.71 -14.01 17.11
C LEU A 48 -14.13 -14.65 18.44
N PRO A 49 -14.33 -13.84 19.51
CA PRO A 49 -14.89 -14.34 20.75
C PRO A 49 -16.23 -15.06 20.51
N PRO A 50 -16.52 -16.18 21.22
CA PRO A 50 -17.72 -16.96 20.95
C PRO A 50 -19.03 -16.25 21.37
N PRO A 51 -20.14 -16.48 20.64
CA PRO A 51 -21.44 -15.95 21.02
C PRO A 51 -22.04 -16.73 22.20
N LYS A 52 -22.91 -16.07 22.98
CA LYS A 52 -23.76 -16.74 23.98
C LYS A 52 -24.68 -17.78 23.35
N GLN A 53 -25.15 -17.50 22.14
CA GLN A 53 -25.96 -18.42 21.34
C GLN A 53 -25.76 -18.10 19.86
N LYS A 54 -25.54 -19.14 19.04
CA LYS A 54 -25.45 -18.99 17.59
C LYS A 54 -26.76 -18.47 17.00
N VAL A 55 -26.66 -17.56 16.05
CA VAL A 55 -27.83 -16.96 15.40
C VAL A 55 -28.19 -17.76 14.15
N VAL A 56 -29.43 -18.22 14.04
CA VAL A 56 -29.90 -18.93 12.84
C VAL A 56 -30.13 -17.92 11.72
N ALA A 57 -29.34 -18.00 10.65
CA ALA A 57 -29.34 -17.03 9.56
C ALA A 57 -29.73 -17.70 8.23
N ALA A 58 -30.69 -17.10 7.52
CA ALA A 58 -31.04 -17.49 6.16
C ALA A 58 -30.28 -16.65 5.14
N VAL A 59 -29.64 -17.29 4.16
CA VAL A 59 -29.06 -16.61 3.00
C VAL A 59 -29.83 -17.06 1.76
N TYR A 60 -30.51 -16.13 1.09
CA TYR A 60 -31.28 -16.45 -0.12
C TYR A 60 -30.43 -16.35 -1.37
N LYS A 61 -29.94 -15.14 -1.66
CA LYS A 61 -29.13 -14.84 -2.85
C LYS A 61 -28.14 -13.75 -2.49
N PHE A 62 -26.87 -14.03 -2.73
CA PHE A 62 -25.80 -13.07 -2.60
C PHE A 62 -25.02 -13.07 -3.91
N ARG A 63 -25.39 -12.16 -4.82
CA ARG A 63 -24.97 -12.22 -6.22
C ARG A 63 -24.10 -11.03 -6.58
N ASP A 64 -23.41 -11.17 -7.70
CA ASP A 64 -22.83 -10.05 -8.41
C ASP A 64 -23.95 -9.13 -8.95
N GLN A 65 -23.93 -7.88 -8.52
CA GLN A 65 -24.82 -6.80 -8.96
C GLN A 65 -24.04 -5.69 -9.70
N THR A 66 -22.75 -5.91 -9.97
CA THR A 66 -21.88 -4.93 -10.64
C THR A 66 -22.19 -4.80 -12.12
N GLY A 67 -22.64 -5.90 -12.75
CA GLY A 67 -22.82 -5.99 -14.20
C GLY A 67 -21.52 -5.94 -15.01
N GLN A 68 -20.36 -6.10 -14.35
CA GLN A 68 -19.05 -5.92 -14.98
C GLN A 68 -18.53 -7.20 -15.64
N TYR A 69 -18.01 -7.03 -16.85
CA TYR A 69 -17.26 -8.05 -17.58
C TYR A 69 -15.78 -7.72 -17.57
N LYS A 70 -14.93 -8.74 -17.69
CA LYS A 70 -13.48 -8.54 -17.74
C LYS A 70 -13.11 -7.66 -18.94
N PRO A 71 -12.32 -6.59 -18.72
CA PRO A 71 -11.89 -5.72 -19.82
C PRO A 71 -11.10 -6.54 -20.84
N SER A 72 -11.36 -6.29 -22.13
CA SER A 72 -10.64 -6.92 -23.24
C SER A 72 -9.98 -5.84 -24.09
N VAL A 73 -8.74 -6.09 -24.49
CA VAL A 73 -8.00 -5.22 -25.42
C VAL A 73 -8.49 -5.41 -26.86
N THR A 74 -9.08 -6.57 -27.16
CA THR A 74 -9.56 -6.91 -28.51
C THR A 74 -10.96 -7.51 -28.46
N GLY A 75 -11.98 -6.71 -28.78
CA GLY A 75 -13.37 -7.15 -28.94
C GLY A 75 -14.16 -7.34 -27.63
N ALA A 76 -15.37 -7.87 -27.74
CA ALA A 76 -16.28 -8.10 -26.62
C ALA A 76 -15.87 -9.35 -25.80
N ASN A 77 -15.93 -9.23 -24.48
CA ASN A 77 -15.68 -10.35 -23.55
C ASN A 77 -16.92 -10.57 -22.68
N TRP A 78 -17.33 -11.83 -22.56
CA TRP A 78 -18.52 -12.25 -21.81
C TRP A 78 -18.18 -12.88 -20.46
N SER A 79 -16.89 -12.96 -20.11
CA SER A 79 -16.45 -13.44 -18.81
C SER A 79 -16.71 -12.37 -17.76
N THR A 80 -17.50 -12.69 -16.73
CA THR A 80 -17.76 -11.75 -15.63
C THR A 80 -16.45 -11.39 -14.93
N ALA A 81 -16.34 -10.14 -14.48
CA ALA A 81 -15.18 -9.68 -13.72
C ALA A 81 -15.11 -10.34 -12.34
N VAL A 82 -16.29 -10.67 -11.79
CA VAL A 82 -16.44 -11.20 -10.44
C VAL A 82 -17.12 -12.58 -10.44
N THR A 83 -16.87 -13.36 -9.39
CA THR A 83 -17.47 -14.68 -9.17
C THR A 83 -18.99 -14.62 -9.02
N GLN A 84 -19.67 -15.61 -9.61
CA GLN A 84 -21.12 -15.82 -9.43
C GLN A 84 -21.44 -16.75 -8.25
N GLY A 85 -20.43 -17.32 -7.60
CA GLY A 85 -20.54 -18.23 -6.45
C GLY A 85 -20.54 -17.53 -5.08
N ALA A 86 -20.81 -16.23 -5.03
CA ALA A 86 -20.67 -15.43 -3.82
C ALA A 86 -21.62 -15.85 -2.68
N THR A 87 -22.79 -16.44 -2.98
CA THR A 87 -23.69 -17.03 -1.98
C THR A 87 -22.99 -18.13 -1.18
N THR A 88 -22.30 -19.06 -1.85
CA THR A 88 -21.60 -20.18 -1.20
C THR A 88 -20.44 -19.68 -0.35
N ILE A 89 -19.70 -18.66 -0.84
CA ILE A 89 -18.61 -18.04 -0.08
C ILE A 89 -19.15 -17.39 1.21
N LEU A 90 -20.28 -16.69 1.14
CA LEU A 90 -20.92 -16.11 2.33
C LEU A 90 -21.40 -17.17 3.32
N ILE A 91 -22.07 -18.24 2.85
CA ILE A 91 -22.52 -19.34 3.72
C ILE A 91 -21.32 -19.97 4.45
N ASN A 92 -20.22 -20.20 3.73
CA ASN A 92 -18.99 -20.73 4.32
C ASN A 92 -18.38 -19.75 5.35
N ALA A 93 -18.33 -18.46 5.05
CA ALA A 93 -17.84 -17.44 5.99
C ALA A 93 -18.69 -17.37 7.28
N LEU A 94 -20.01 -17.51 7.15
CA LEU A 94 -20.93 -17.56 8.30
C LEU A 94 -20.69 -18.80 9.16
N GLU A 95 -20.44 -19.95 8.54
CA GLU A 95 -20.11 -21.20 9.24
C GLU A 95 -18.74 -21.11 9.95
N GLU A 96 -17.71 -20.68 9.22
CA GLU A 96 -16.33 -20.51 9.73
C GLU A 96 -16.26 -19.51 10.89
N SER A 97 -17.10 -18.47 10.88
CA SER A 97 -17.16 -17.50 11.98
C SER A 97 -17.56 -18.12 13.32
N GLY A 98 -18.28 -19.25 13.31
CA GLY A 98 -18.85 -19.84 14.52
C GLY A 98 -20.01 -19.04 15.15
N TRP A 99 -20.35 -17.85 14.65
CA TRP A 99 -21.42 -16.99 15.17
C TRP A 99 -22.81 -17.35 14.66
N PHE A 100 -22.88 -17.93 13.47
CA PHE A 100 -24.14 -18.22 12.79
C PHE A 100 -24.37 -19.72 12.63
N THR A 101 -25.65 -20.08 12.54
CA THR A 101 -26.09 -21.37 12.00
C THR A 101 -26.76 -21.07 10.66
N PRO A 102 -26.01 -21.10 9.54
CA PRO A 102 -26.58 -20.82 8.24
C PRO A 102 -27.59 -21.91 7.86
N ILE A 103 -28.71 -21.51 7.25
CA ILE A 103 -29.71 -22.45 6.73
C ILE A 103 -29.87 -22.31 5.23
N GLU A 104 -30.02 -23.45 4.56
CA GLU A 104 -30.16 -23.54 3.11
C GLU A 104 -31.48 -22.92 2.64
N ARG A 105 -31.38 -21.80 1.90
CA ARG A 105 -32.52 -21.13 1.25
C ARG A 105 -32.27 -20.82 -0.22
N GLU A 106 -31.03 -20.88 -0.69
CA GLU A 106 -30.70 -20.72 -2.11
C GLU A 106 -31.34 -21.84 -2.94
N ASN A 107 -31.26 -23.07 -2.43
CA ASN A 107 -31.79 -24.26 -3.10
C ASN A 107 -32.86 -25.00 -2.27
N LEU A 108 -33.78 -24.24 -1.65
CA LEU A 108 -34.86 -24.79 -0.83
C LEU A 108 -35.74 -25.80 -1.58
N GLY A 109 -35.92 -25.63 -2.90
CA GLY A 109 -36.70 -26.55 -3.73
C GLY A 109 -36.18 -27.98 -3.67
N ASN A 110 -34.86 -28.16 -3.80
CA ASN A 110 -34.24 -29.47 -3.72
C ASN A 110 -34.40 -30.09 -2.33
N LEU A 111 -34.21 -29.31 -1.27
CA LEU A 111 -34.41 -29.77 0.11
C LEU A 111 -35.86 -30.22 0.37
N LEU A 112 -36.84 -29.47 -0.12
CA LEU A 112 -38.25 -29.83 0.04
C LEU A 112 -38.63 -31.08 -0.74
N ASN A 113 -38.08 -31.26 -1.94
CA ASN A 113 -38.24 -32.46 -2.74
C ASN A 113 -37.66 -33.69 -2.02
N GLU A 114 -36.43 -33.60 -1.51
CA GLU A 114 -35.80 -34.69 -0.76
C GLU A 114 -36.62 -35.06 0.49
N ARG A 115 -37.09 -34.06 1.24
CA ARG A 115 -37.96 -34.30 2.40
C ARG A 115 -39.30 -34.92 2.01
N LYS A 116 -39.83 -34.62 0.83
CA LYS A 116 -41.05 -35.26 0.31
C LYS A 116 -40.79 -36.74 0.02
N ILE A 117 -39.67 -37.07 -0.60
CA ILE A 117 -39.25 -38.46 -0.86
C ILE A 117 -39.15 -39.23 0.46
N ILE A 118 -38.45 -38.68 1.47
CA ILE A 118 -38.32 -39.34 2.78
C ILE A 118 -39.69 -39.59 3.43
N ARG A 119 -40.62 -38.61 3.36
CA ARG A 119 -41.98 -38.80 3.88
C ARG A 119 -42.73 -39.91 3.17
N SER A 120 -42.65 -39.99 1.83
CA SER A 120 -43.33 -41.06 1.07
C SER A 120 -42.73 -42.44 1.38
N THR A 121 -41.40 -42.56 1.42
CA THR A 121 -40.73 -43.85 1.71
C THR A 121 -41.03 -44.33 3.13
N ARG A 122 -41.08 -43.41 4.12
CA ARG A 122 -41.45 -43.77 5.49
C ARG A 122 -42.91 -44.22 5.58
N ALA A 123 -43.83 -43.52 4.92
CA ALA A 123 -45.25 -43.90 4.91
C ALA A 123 -45.47 -45.28 4.27
N GLU A 124 -44.74 -45.59 3.20
CA GLU A 124 -44.76 -46.92 2.57
C GLU A 124 -44.18 -48.00 3.50
N ALA A 125 -43.05 -47.72 4.17
CA ALA A 125 -42.46 -48.64 5.13
C ALA A 125 -43.36 -48.90 6.35
N GLU A 126 -44.06 -47.87 6.84
CA GLU A 126 -45.10 -48.01 7.88
C GLU A 126 -46.22 -48.94 7.41
N ALA A 127 -46.70 -48.77 6.17
CA ALA A 127 -47.76 -49.59 5.60
C ALA A 127 -47.35 -51.08 5.45
N ILE A 128 -46.09 -51.36 5.12
CA ILE A 128 -45.58 -52.73 4.96
C ILE A 128 -45.27 -53.40 6.31
N THR A 129 -44.60 -52.67 7.21
CA THR A 129 -44.04 -53.26 8.44
C THR A 129 -44.96 -53.13 9.65
N GLY A 130 -46.00 -52.30 9.58
CA GLY A 130 -46.88 -51.94 10.71
C GLY A 130 -46.17 -51.15 11.82
N LYS A 131 -44.89 -50.81 11.66
CA LYS A 131 -44.10 -50.05 12.64
C LYS A 131 -44.09 -48.57 12.26
N LYS A 132 -44.61 -47.73 13.15
CA LYS A 132 -44.64 -46.28 13.01
C LYS A 132 -43.22 -45.71 12.93
N GLN A 133 -42.92 -44.97 11.86
CA GLN A 133 -41.67 -44.27 11.65
C GLN A 133 -41.72 -42.88 12.32
N PRO A 134 -40.58 -42.36 12.80
CA PRO A 134 -40.55 -41.03 13.38
C PRO A 134 -40.83 -39.97 12.31
N ALA A 135 -41.61 -38.95 12.68
CA ALA A 135 -41.82 -37.78 11.83
C ALA A 135 -40.51 -37.03 11.61
N LEU A 136 -40.38 -36.37 10.45
CA LEU A 136 -39.23 -35.51 10.21
C LEU A 136 -39.30 -34.26 11.12
N PRO A 137 -38.19 -33.83 11.72
CA PRO A 137 -38.16 -32.58 12.48
C PRO A 137 -38.50 -31.39 11.58
N GLY A 138 -39.08 -30.34 12.15
CA GLY A 138 -39.38 -29.09 11.46
C GLY A 138 -38.11 -28.44 10.89
N LEU A 139 -38.26 -27.63 9.84
CA LEU A 139 -37.16 -26.79 9.37
C LEU A 139 -36.87 -25.69 10.39
N LEU A 140 -35.60 -25.34 10.58
CA LEU A 140 -35.22 -24.23 11.45
C LEU A 140 -35.79 -22.92 10.90
N PHE A 141 -36.28 -22.08 11.80
CA PHE A 141 -36.65 -20.71 11.50
C PHE A 141 -35.40 -19.83 11.59
N ALA A 142 -35.18 -19.01 10.57
CA ALA A 142 -34.13 -18.01 10.63
C ALA A 142 -34.59 -16.85 11.51
N GLY A 143 -33.79 -16.46 12.49
CA GLY A 143 -34.01 -15.22 13.24
C GLY A 143 -33.70 -13.99 12.38
N ILE A 144 -32.72 -14.12 11.48
CA ILE A 144 -32.33 -13.06 10.55
C ILE A 144 -32.22 -13.59 9.12
N ILE A 145 -32.49 -12.72 8.17
CA ILE A 145 -32.22 -12.91 6.75
C ILE A 145 -31.02 -12.05 6.39
N LEU A 146 -29.98 -12.69 5.83
CA LEU A 146 -28.80 -12.01 5.33
C LEU A 146 -28.92 -11.86 3.81
N GLU A 147 -28.82 -10.62 3.36
CA GLU A 147 -28.97 -10.25 1.97
C GLU A 147 -27.90 -9.25 1.56
N GLY A 148 -27.71 -9.10 0.26
CA GLY A 148 -26.75 -8.16 -0.29
C GLY A 148 -26.13 -8.70 -1.57
N GLY A 149 -24.89 -8.31 -1.80
CA GLY A 149 -24.14 -8.76 -2.95
C GLY A 149 -22.90 -7.93 -3.18
N ILE A 150 -22.27 -8.22 -4.31
CA ILE A 150 -21.12 -7.46 -4.80
C ILE A 150 -21.69 -6.31 -5.61
N ILE A 151 -21.61 -5.10 -5.04
CA ILE A 151 -22.32 -3.93 -5.55
C ILE A 151 -21.47 -3.16 -6.56
N SER A 152 -20.16 -3.05 -6.31
CA SER A 152 -19.24 -2.40 -7.25
C SER A 152 -18.01 -3.26 -7.52
N TYR A 153 -17.56 -3.22 -8.78
CA TYR A 153 -16.24 -3.66 -9.20
C TYR A 153 -15.69 -2.56 -10.11
N ASP A 154 -14.74 -1.80 -9.59
CA ASP A 154 -14.12 -0.69 -10.29
C ASP A 154 -12.77 -1.15 -10.80
N ALA A 155 -12.60 -1.26 -12.11
CA ALA A 155 -11.34 -1.64 -12.74
C ALA A 155 -10.49 -0.40 -13.04
N ASN A 156 -9.16 -0.52 -12.92
CA ASN A 156 -8.21 0.57 -13.22
C ASN A 156 -8.42 1.83 -12.36
N VAL A 157 -8.81 1.68 -11.10
CA VAL A 157 -9.04 2.81 -10.16
C VAL A 157 -7.79 3.66 -10.03
N VAL A 158 -6.62 3.00 -9.95
CA VAL A 158 -5.31 3.64 -10.03
C VAL A 158 -4.51 2.91 -11.08
N THR A 159 -4.00 3.65 -12.05
CA THR A 159 -3.00 3.15 -13.00
C THR A 159 -1.77 4.03 -12.95
N GLY A 160 -0.61 3.39 -12.95
CA GLY A 160 0.67 4.06 -12.91
C GLY A 160 1.70 3.28 -13.69
N GLY A 161 2.77 3.93 -14.10
CA GLY A 161 3.87 3.27 -14.76
C GLY A 161 5.06 4.17 -14.90
N ALA A 162 6.25 3.58 -14.82
CA ALA A 162 7.51 4.27 -15.04
C ALA A 162 8.35 3.41 -15.96
N GLY A 163 8.90 4.01 -17.00
CA GLY A 163 9.75 3.32 -17.96
C GLY A 163 10.99 4.15 -18.28
N LEU A 164 12.15 3.48 -18.27
CA LEU A 164 13.43 4.08 -18.66
C LEU A 164 14.00 3.26 -19.81
N ARG A 165 14.39 3.92 -20.90
CA ARG A 165 15.03 3.28 -22.06
C ARG A 165 16.32 4.02 -22.39
N TYR A 166 17.43 3.29 -22.50
CA TYR A 166 18.74 3.83 -22.84
C TYR A 166 19.58 2.80 -23.62
N PHE A 167 20.16 3.22 -24.75
CA PHE A 167 21.03 2.40 -25.62
C PHE A 167 20.54 0.97 -25.88
N GLY A 168 19.30 0.81 -26.32
CA GLY A 168 18.81 -0.52 -26.68
C GLY A 168 18.61 -1.45 -25.47
N ALA A 169 18.50 -0.90 -24.27
CA ALA A 169 18.00 -1.58 -23.09
C ALA A 169 16.93 -0.70 -22.46
N GLY A 170 15.89 -1.30 -21.88
CA GLY A 170 14.86 -0.56 -21.18
C GLY A 170 14.12 -1.40 -20.17
N GLY A 171 13.64 -0.78 -19.11
CA GLY A 171 12.73 -1.38 -18.16
C GLY A 171 11.45 -0.55 -18.08
N SER A 172 10.31 -1.20 -17.93
CA SER A 172 9.04 -0.55 -17.64
C SER A 172 8.29 -1.33 -16.58
N GLY A 173 7.79 -0.63 -15.57
CA GLY A 173 6.83 -1.17 -14.62
C GLY A 173 5.45 -0.59 -14.91
N GLN A 174 4.41 -1.42 -14.80
CA GLN A 174 3.01 -0.98 -14.78
C GLN A 174 2.37 -1.43 -13.47
N TYR A 175 1.53 -0.55 -12.95
CA TYR A 175 0.76 -0.74 -11.72
C TYR A 175 -0.71 -0.50 -12.06
N ARG A 176 -1.57 -1.41 -11.60
CA ARG A 176 -3.02 -1.32 -11.77
C ARG A 176 -3.71 -1.80 -10.50
N GLU A 177 -4.65 -0.99 -10.05
CA GLU A 177 -5.50 -1.27 -8.90
C GLU A 177 -6.95 -1.43 -9.35
N ASP A 178 -7.56 -2.57 -9.01
CA ASP A 178 -9.01 -2.77 -9.13
C ASP A 178 -9.62 -2.78 -7.71
N LYS A 179 -10.90 -2.41 -7.55
CA LYS A 179 -11.56 -2.37 -6.24
C LYS A 179 -12.90 -3.10 -6.29
N VAL A 180 -13.12 -4.03 -5.35
CA VAL A 180 -14.41 -4.70 -5.17
C VAL A 180 -15.09 -4.19 -3.91
N THR A 181 -16.39 -3.89 -3.99
CA THR A 181 -17.18 -3.41 -2.86
C THR A 181 -18.41 -4.28 -2.66
N ILE A 182 -18.61 -4.70 -1.41
CA ILE A 182 -19.62 -5.64 -0.99
C ILE A 182 -20.53 -4.98 0.04
N TYR A 183 -21.83 -5.20 -0.09
CA TYR A 183 -22.81 -4.81 0.92
C TYR A 183 -23.45 -6.05 1.50
N LEU A 184 -23.56 -6.08 2.83
CA LEU A 184 -24.24 -7.12 3.58
C LEU A 184 -25.23 -6.46 4.55
N ARG A 185 -26.50 -6.87 4.47
CA ARG A 185 -27.56 -6.43 5.36
C ARG A 185 -28.14 -7.59 6.14
N ALA A 186 -28.44 -7.35 7.42
CA ALA A 186 -29.19 -8.25 8.29
C ALA A 186 -30.60 -7.71 8.51
N VAL A 187 -31.60 -8.53 8.18
CA VAL A 187 -33.03 -8.19 8.28
C VAL A 187 -33.69 -9.13 9.29
N SER A 188 -34.45 -8.59 10.22
CA SER A 188 -35.26 -9.39 11.15
C SER A 188 -36.37 -10.13 10.40
N SER A 189 -36.45 -11.45 10.56
CA SER A 189 -37.50 -12.24 9.90
C SER A 189 -38.89 -11.99 10.50
N SER A 190 -38.98 -11.51 11.74
CA SER A 190 -40.24 -11.28 12.43
C SER A 190 -40.84 -9.90 12.17
N THR A 191 -39.98 -8.87 12.05
CA THR A 191 -40.42 -7.47 11.91
C THR A 191 -40.20 -6.91 10.50
N GLY A 192 -39.32 -7.51 9.69
CA GLY A 192 -38.86 -6.94 8.42
C GLY A 192 -37.90 -5.75 8.58
N GLU A 193 -37.52 -5.42 9.81
CA GLU A 193 -36.58 -4.33 10.11
C GLU A 193 -35.17 -4.68 9.64
N ILE A 194 -34.50 -3.73 9.00
CA ILE A 194 -33.07 -3.81 8.69
C ILE A 194 -32.31 -3.51 9.98
N LEU A 195 -31.82 -4.55 10.65
CA LEU A 195 -31.07 -4.44 11.90
C LEU A 195 -29.74 -3.73 11.67
N LYS A 196 -29.02 -4.15 10.62
CA LYS A 196 -27.73 -3.57 10.29
C LYS A 196 -27.39 -3.72 8.82
N THR A 197 -26.75 -2.71 8.26
CA THR A 197 -26.10 -2.76 6.95
C THR A 197 -24.63 -2.43 7.15
N VAL A 198 -23.77 -3.28 6.62
CA VAL A 198 -22.32 -3.08 6.58
C VAL A 198 -21.87 -3.12 5.14
N TYR A 199 -20.80 -2.40 4.84
CA TYR A 199 -20.15 -2.46 3.55
C TYR A 199 -18.65 -2.62 3.74
N THR A 200 -18.03 -3.38 2.86
CA THR A 200 -16.58 -3.60 2.85
C THR A 200 -16.06 -3.40 1.45
N SER A 201 -14.82 -2.92 1.35
CA SER A 201 -14.14 -2.75 0.08
C SER A 201 -12.77 -3.40 0.16
N LYS A 202 -12.40 -4.12 -0.89
CA LYS A 202 -11.07 -4.73 -1.02
C LYS A 202 -10.44 -4.28 -2.34
N THR A 203 -9.22 -3.78 -2.22
CA THR A 203 -8.35 -3.49 -3.36
C THR A 203 -7.70 -4.78 -3.86
N ILE A 204 -7.66 -4.95 -5.18
CA ILE A 204 -7.05 -6.07 -5.90
C ILE A 204 -5.85 -5.51 -6.66
N LEU A 205 -4.66 -6.02 -6.32
CA LEU A 205 -3.42 -5.51 -6.85
C LEU A 205 -2.94 -6.29 -8.09
N SER A 206 -2.67 -5.56 -9.17
CA SER A 206 -2.01 -6.04 -10.39
C SER A 206 -0.72 -5.26 -10.65
N GLN A 207 0.42 -5.95 -10.76
CA GLN A 207 1.71 -5.35 -11.04
C GLN A 207 2.42 -6.11 -12.15
N SER A 208 2.92 -5.41 -13.15
CA SER A 208 3.82 -5.99 -14.16
C SER A 208 5.13 -5.24 -14.19
N VAL A 209 6.22 -5.99 -14.35
CA VAL A 209 7.56 -5.43 -14.54
C VAL A 209 8.18 -6.12 -15.73
N ASP A 210 8.54 -5.31 -16.72
CA ASP A 210 9.10 -5.74 -17.99
C ASP A 210 10.51 -5.15 -18.17
N PHE A 211 11.42 -5.95 -18.68
CA PHE A 211 12.79 -5.59 -19.03
C PHE A 211 13.06 -6.05 -20.47
N GLY A 212 13.42 -5.13 -21.35
CA GLY A 212 13.67 -5.39 -22.77
C GLY A 212 15.07 -4.95 -23.21
N LEU A 213 15.70 -5.76 -24.07
CA LEU A 213 16.90 -5.42 -24.83
C LEU A 213 16.56 -5.36 -26.32
N PHE A 214 16.81 -4.22 -26.94
CA PHE A 214 16.54 -3.89 -28.34
C PHE A 214 17.83 -3.52 -29.06
N ARG A 215 18.27 -4.32 -30.03
CA ARG A 215 19.44 -4.01 -30.86
C ARG A 215 19.04 -3.86 -32.31
N TYR A 216 19.35 -2.70 -32.92
CA TYR A 216 19.20 -2.48 -34.36
C TYR A 216 20.26 -3.28 -35.12
N VAL A 217 19.84 -4.25 -35.94
CA VAL A 217 20.75 -5.07 -36.76
C VAL A 217 20.42 -4.80 -38.24
N THR A 218 21.05 -3.76 -38.80
CA THR A 218 20.89 -3.31 -40.20
C THR A 218 19.50 -2.70 -40.49
N PHE A 219 19.40 -1.86 -41.53
CA PHE A 219 18.28 -0.94 -41.87
C PHE A 219 16.84 -1.50 -41.88
N LYS A 220 16.61 -2.80 -41.63
CA LYS A 220 15.27 -3.42 -41.62
C LYS A 220 15.10 -4.59 -40.63
N ARG A 221 15.97 -4.81 -39.63
CA ARG A 221 15.79 -5.89 -38.63
C ARG A 221 16.06 -5.42 -37.21
N LEU A 222 15.09 -5.66 -36.32
CA LEU A 222 15.16 -5.44 -34.88
C LEU A 222 15.39 -6.80 -34.21
N LEU A 223 16.40 -6.90 -33.33
CA LEU A 223 16.53 -8.01 -32.40
C LEU A 223 16.03 -7.53 -31.04
N GLU A 224 15.03 -8.21 -30.52
CA GLU A 224 14.32 -7.85 -29.30
C GLU A 224 14.30 -9.06 -28.36
N ALA A 225 14.77 -8.87 -27.14
CA ALA A 225 14.72 -9.84 -26.07
C ALA A 225 14.02 -9.19 -24.88
N GLU A 226 12.77 -9.55 -24.64
CA GLU A 226 11.96 -9.08 -23.52
C GLU A 226 11.81 -10.18 -22.47
N THR A 227 11.95 -9.81 -21.20
CA THR A 227 11.65 -10.65 -20.05
C THR A 227 10.83 -9.84 -19.06
N GLY A 228 9.81 -10.43 -18.47
CA GLY A 228 8.94 -9.74 -17.53
C GLY A 228 8.23 -10.69 -16.59
N PHE A 229 7.73 -10.17 -15.49
CA PHE A 229 6.86 -10.90 -14.58
C PHE A 229 5.62 -10.06 -14.28
N THR A 230 4.49 -10.74 -14.11
CA THR A 230 3.24 -10.11 -13.70
C THR A 230 2.73 -10.82 -12.46
N TYR A 231 2.40 -10.05 -11.44
CA TYR A 231 1.69 -10.50 -10.25
C TYR A 231 0.25 -9.99 -10.33
N ASN A 232 -0.71 -10.91 -10.23
CA ASN A 232 -2.13 -10.58 -10.16
C ASN A 232 -2.72 -11.28 -8.95
N GLU A 233 -3.27 -10.51 -8.02
CA GLU A 233 -4.05 -11.07 -6.93
C GLU A 233 -5.33 -11.75 -7.48
N PRO A 234 -5.62 -13.01 -7.11
CA PRO A 234 -6.82 -13.69 -7.57
C PRO A 234 -8.09 -13.01 -7.05
N THR A 235 -8.97 -12.60 -7.97
CA THR A 235 -10.24 -11.92 -7.64
C THR A 235 -11.12 -12.72 -6.68
N GLU A 236 -11.13 -14.05 -6.78
CA GLU A 236 -11.89 -14.92 -5.87
C GLU A 236 -11.42 -14.80 -4.42
N ILE A 237 -10.09 -14.74 -4.19
CA ILE A 237 -9.52 -14.58 -2.85
C ILE A 237 -9.88 -13.21 -2.28
N ALA A 238 -9.77 -12.15 -3.09
CA ALA A 238 -10.16 -10.81 -2.68
C ALA A 238 -11.66 -10.70 -2.33
N VAL A 239 -12.53 -11.35 -3.10
CA VAL A 239 -13.97 -11.41 -2.78
C VAL A 239 -14.21 -12.18 -1.49
N LYS A 240 -13.53 -13.33 -1.30
CA LYS A 240 -13.61 -14.10 -0.05
C LYS A 240 -13.17 -13.27 1.15
N GLU A 241 -12.05 -12.53 1.04
CA GLU A 241 -11.55 -11.62 2.07
C GLU A 241 -12.57 -10.53 2.39
N ALA A 242 -13.12 -9.85 1.37
CA ALA A 242 -14.14 -8.82 1.56
C ALA A 242 -15.43 -9.35 2.20
N ILE A 243 -15.87 -10.57 1.86
CA ILE A 243 -17.04 -11.23 2.49
C ILE A 243 -16.74 -11.57 3.95
N ASN A 244 -15.57 -12.15 4.25
CA ASN A 244 -15.14 -12.46 5.61
C ASN A 244 -15.13 -11.19 6.47
N LYS A 245 -14.56 -10.09 5.95
CA LYS A 245 -14.58 -8.77 6.59
C LYS A 245 -16.00 -8.24 6.81
N ALA A 246 -16.91 -8.47 5.86
CA ALA A 246 -18.30 -8.03 5.99
C ALA A 246 -19.03 -8.82 7.09
N VAL A 247 -18.80 -10.13 7.19
CA VAL A 247 -19.36 -10.96 8.27
C VAL A 247 -18.79 -10.53 9.63
N GLN A 248 -17.47 -10.31 9.72
CA GLN A 248 -16.83 -9.79 10.93
C GLN A 248 -17.42 -8.44 11.35
N SER A 249 -17.54 -7.50 10.41
CA SER A 249 -18.12 -6.17 10.63
C SER A 249 -19.56 -6.29 11.12
N LEU A 250 -20.36 -7.15 10.49
CA LEU A 250 -21.74 -7.38 10.88
C LEU A 250 -21.81 -7.87 12.33
N ILE A 251 -21.00 -8.87 12.70
CA ILE A 251 -20.92 -9.43 14.06
C ILE A 251 -20.58 -8.33 15.08
N ILE A 252 -19.50 -7.58 14.83
CA ILE A 252 -19.03 -6.57 15.80
C ILE A 252 -20.02 -5.42 15.92
N GLU A 253 -20.56 -4.92 14.82
CA GLU A 253 -21.57 -3.85 14.88
C GLU A 253 -22.90 -4.34 15.48
N GLY A 254 -23.27 -5.59 15.25
CA GLY A 254 -24.43 -6.21 15.90
C GLY A 254 -24.26 -6.39 17.40
N LEU A 255 -23.02 -6.61 17.87
CA LEU A 255 -22.68 -6.60 19.30
C LEU A 255 -22.86 -5.21 19.90
N GLN A 256 -22.35 -4.18 19.23
CA GLN A 256 -22.49 -2.79 19.69
C GLN A 256 -23.95 -2.34 19.75
N ALA A 257 -24.77 -2.79 18.79
CA ALA A 257 -26.20 -2.48 18.73
C ALA A 257 -27.06 -3.36 19.67
N GLY A 258 -26.47 -4.38 20.31
CA GLY A 258 -27.18 -5.27 21.24
C GLY A 258 -28.09 -6.32 20.58
N TYR A 259 -27.90 -6.62 19.29
CA TYR A 259 -28.69 -7.64 18.59
C TYR A 259 -28.30 -9.07 18.97
N TRP A 260 -27.06 -9.28 19.41
CA TRP A 260 -26.57 -10.54 19.97
C TRP A 260 -25.55 -10.26 21.07
N ASN A 261 -25.19 -11.30 21.82
CA ASN A 261 -24.36 -11.20 23.01
C ASN A 261 -23.21 -12.19 22.97
N LEU A 262 -22.07 -11.79 23.54
CA LEU A 262 -20.92 -12.65 23.79
C LEU A 262 -21.22 -13.67 24.88
N GLU A 263 -20.56 -14.83 24.81
CA GLU A 263 -20.58 -15.81 25.90
C GLU A 263 -19.97 -15.21 27.17
N ASN A 264 -18.83 -14.52 27.01
CA ASN A 264 -18.18 -13.74 28.06
C ASN A 264 -18.24 -12.24 27.73
N PRO A 265 -18.99 -11.42 28.49
CA PRO A 265 -19.06 -9.97 28.27
C PRO A 265 -17.70 -9.26 28.31
N ALA A 266 -16.72 -9.75 29.08
CA ALA A 266 -15.39 -9.16 29.15
C ALA A 266 -14.61 -9.25 27.82
N ALA A 267 -15.01 -10.16 26.91
CA ALA A 267 -14.36 -10.31 25.61
C ALA A 267 -14.67 -9.16 24.64
N MET A 268 -15.53 -8.20 25.02
CA MET A 268 -15.76 -6.97 24.28
C MET A 268 -14.46 -6.14 24.12
N GLU A 269 -13.53 -6.27 25.07
CA GLU A 269 -12.21 -5.61 25.06
C GLU A 269 -11.12 -6.42 24.34
N SER A 270 -11.50 -7.46 23.59
CA SER A 270 -10.54 -8.25 22.80
C SER A 270 -9.79 -7.39 21.78
N ALA A 271 -8.57 -7.81 21.41
CA ALA A 271 -7.77 -7.11 20.40
C ALA A 271 -8.54 -6.96 19.08
N ILE A 272 -9.14 -8.04 18.58
CA ILE A 272 -9.89 -8.06 17.31
C ILE A 272 -11.01 -7.02 17.28
N ILE A 273 -11.79 -6.89 18.36
CA ILE A 273 -12.87 -5.89 18.43
C ILE A 273 -12.29 -4.48 18.48
N ARG A 274 -11.25 -4.24 19.29
CA ARG A 274 -10.61 -2.92 19.37
C ARG A 274 -9.96 -2.50 18.06
N ASP A 275 -9.29 -3.42 17.38
CA ASP A 275 -8.64 -3.19 16.08
C ASP A 275 -9.68 -2.83 15.02
N TYR A 276 -10.81 -3.54 14.99
CA TYR A 276 -11.94 -3.19 14.12
C TYR A 276 -12.52 -1.81 14.42
N LEU A 277 -12.67 -1.44 15.70
CA LEU A 277 -13.18 -0.12 16.08
C LEU A 277 -12.21 0.99 15.72
N GLN A 278 -10.91 0.76 15.90
CA GLN A 278 -9.87 1.68 15.47
C GLN A 278 -9.89 1.85 13.94
N GLU A 279 -9.97 0.76 13.18
CA GLU A 279 -10.08 0.80 11.71
C GLU A 279 -11.31 1.62 11.27
N LYS A 280 -12.44 1.44 11.94
CA LYS A 280 -13.67 2.19 11.66
C LYS A 280 -13.50 3.70 11.89
N GLU A 281 -12.77 4.11 12.91
CA GLU A 281 -12.43 5.52 13.14
C GLU A 281 -11.43 6.05 12.12
N ASP A 282 -10.42 5.25 11.78
CA ASP A 282 -9.37 5.59 10.83
C ASP A 282 -9.94 5.80 9.42
N ILE A 283 -10.88 4.95 8.98
CA ILE A 283 -11.55 5.08 7.68
C ILE A 283 -12.28 6.42 7.55
N GLN A 284 -12.85 6.97 8.64
CA GLN A 284 -13.49 8.30 8.59
C GLN A 284 -12.49 9.44 8.34
N ARG A 285 -11.21 9.20 8.59
CA ARG A 285 -10.10 10.14 8.38
C ARG A 285 -9.24 9.78 7.16
N SER A 286 -9.58 8.71 6.47
CA SER A 286 -8.90 8.29 5.25
C SER A 286 -9.46 8.98 4.02
N ASP A 287 -8.66 9.06 2.96
CA ASP A 287 -9.14 9.47 1.65
C ASP A 287 -9.93 8.34 0.95
N ILE A 288 -10.40 8.61 -0.27
CA ILE A 288 -11.14 7.63 -1.09
C ILE A 288 -10.33 6.36 -1.43
N GLN A 289 -9.00 6.43 -1.31
CA GLN A 289 -8.05 5.33 -1.53
C GLN A 289 -7.74 4.58 -0.23
N GLY A 290 -8.34 4.96 0.90
CA GLY A 290 -8.11 4.33 2.20
C GLY A 290 -6.81 4.77 2.87
N GLN A 291 -6.15 5.83 2.39
CA GLN A 291 -4.93 6.33 3.02
C GLN A 291 -5.27 7.32 4.15
N LEU A 292 -4.83 6.99 5.35
CA LEU A 292 -5.06 7.77 6.57
C LEU A 292 -4.42 9.17 6.47
N GLN A 293 -5.27 10.20 6.47
CA GLN A 293 -4.86 11.59 6.40
C GLN A 293 -4.65 12.15 7.81
N GLU A 294 -3.41 12.44 8.20
CA GLU A 294 -3.12 13.07 9.49
C GLU A 294 -2.17 14.25 9.36
N GLU A 295 -2.32 15.22 10.25
CA GLU A 295 -1.36 16.32 10.42
C GLU A 295 -0.14 15.83 11.20
N ARG A 296 0.80 15.17 10.50
CA ARG A 296 2.00 14.56 11.11
C ARG A 296 3.14 15.56 11.37
N ARG A 297 3.15 16.70 10.70
CA ARG A 297 4.18 17.73 10.85
C ARG A 297 3.78 18.72 11.93
N GLY A 298 4.56 18.80 12.99
CA GLY A 298 4.50 19.92 13.94
C GLY A 298 4.92 21.24 13.28
N LEU A 299 4.50 22.37 13.86
CA LEU A 299 4.87 23.71 13.39
C LEU A 299 6.40 23.88 13.30
N ILE A 300 7.13 23.31 14.26
CA ILE A 300 8.60 23.40 14.35
C ILE A 300 9.18 21.98 14.37
N GLY A 301 10.28 21.76 13.65
CA GLY A 301 11.05 20.53 13.69
C GLY A 301 12.55 20.79 13.66
N ALA A 302 13.34 19.79 14.05
CA ALA A 302 14.78 19.75 13.87
C ALA A 302 15.12 18.70 12.80
N SER A 303 16.11 18.97 11.97
CA SER A 303 16.61 18.03 10.97
C SER A 303 18.08 17.77 11.17
N ILE A 304 18.50 16.51 11.02
CA ILE A 304 19.90 16.12 10.90
C ILE A 304 20.05 15.29 9.63
N ALA A 305 21.01 15.63 8.78
CA ALA A 305 21.26 14.87 7.55
C ALA A 305 22.75 14.72 7.27
N GLY A 306 23.10 13.63 6.60
CA GLY A 306 24.43 13.36 6.09
C GLY A 306 24.36 12.96 4.63
N GLY A 307 25.42 13.18 3.88
CA GLY A 307 25.39 12.94 2.44
C GLY A 307 26.71 13.12 1.74
N GLY A 308 26.63 13.31 0.43
CA GLY A 308 27.76 13.63 -0.43
C GLY A 308 27.52 14.90 -1.24
N MET A 309 28.58 15.69 -1.39
CA MET A 309 28.66 16.82 -2.33
C MET A 309 29.54 16.41 -3.51
N LEU A 310 29.10 16.74 -4.73
CA LEU A 310 29.85 16.56 -5.95
C LEU A 310 29.96 17.90 -6.67
N TYR A 311 31.14 18.48 -6.62
CA TYR A 311 31.47 19.69 -7.36
C TYR A 311 31.57 19.41 -8.86
N ARG A 312 31.03 20.29 -9.72
CA ARG A 312 31.22 20.24 -11.17
C ARG A 312 31.36 21.66 -11.71
N GLY A 313 32.61 22.09 -11.84
CA GLY A 313 32.98 23.34 -12.51
C GLY A 313 33.89 23.05 -13.70
N ASP A 314 34.81 23.96 -13.95
CA ASP A 314 35.73 23.93 -15.09
C ASP A 314 36.81 22.83 -15.02
N TYR A 315 37.00 22.22 -13.85
CA TYR A 315 37.99 21.16 -13.67
C TYR A 315 37.46 19.75 -14.01
N SER A 316 38.27 19.02 -14.77
CA SER A 316 38.08 17.60 -15.07
C SER A 316 38.22 16.74 -13.80
N ASN A 317 37.38 15.70 -13.63
CA ASN A 317 37.43 14.67 -12.55
C ASN A 317 36.90 15.10 -11.15
N PRO A 318 35.58 15.27 -11.01
CA PRO A 318 34.97 15.62 -9.72
C PRO A 318 34.97 14.45 -8.72
N VAL A 319 35.15 14.74 -7.43
CA VAL A 319 35.18 13.74 -6.35
C VAL A 319 34.04 13.98 -5.37
N VAL A 320 33.31 12.92 -5.02
CA VAL A 320 32.27 13.00 -3.98
C VAL A 320 32.93 13.16 -2.62
N ARG A 321 32.53 14.18 -1.86
CA ARG A 321 33.00 14.43 -0.50
C ARG A 321 31.85 14.36 0.50
N PRO A 322 32.10 13.81 1.70
CA PRO A 322 31.07 13.69 2.72
C PRO A 322 30.65 15.08 3.23
N MET A 323 29.39 15.18 3.63
CA MET A 323 28.82 16.38 4.24
C MET A 323 27.87 16.01 5.37
N GLY A 324 27.67 16.93 6.32
CA GLY A 324 26.67 16.84 7.38
C GLY A 324 26.01 18.18 7.63
N GLU A 325 24.71 18.16 7.94
CA GLU A 325 23.93 19.34 8.27
C GLU A 325 22.99 19.13 9.45
N LEU A 326 22.76 20.23 10.15
CA LEU A 326 21.72 20.41 11.14
C LEU A 326 20.77 21.51 10.63
N GLY A 327 19.49 21.40 10.94
CA GLY A 327 18.53 22.40 10.51
C GLY A 327 17.32 22.50 11.40
N VAL A 328 16.62 23.62 11.25
CA VAL A 328 15.32 23.87 11.84
C VAL A 328 14.31 23.96 10.70
N LYS A 329 13.24 23.18 10.81
CA LYS A 329 12.13 23.16 9.85
C LYS A 329 10.93 23.89 10.47
N ILE A 330 10.30 24.76 9.72
CA ILE A 330 9.05 25.42 10.06
C ILE A 330 8.02 24.94 9.05
N SER A 331 7.12 24.06 9.47
CA SER A 331 6.06 23.55 8.59
C SER A 331 4.83 24.42 8.72
N THR A 332 4.06 24.54 7.63
CA THR A 332 2.70 25.12 7.67
C THR A 332 1.66 23.99 7.64
N ARG A 333 0.39 24.27 7.94
CA ARG A 333 -0.71 23.28 7.77
C ARG A 333 -0.94 22.87 6.31
N ASN A 334 -0.42 23.67 5.37
CA ASN A 334 -0.63 23.46 3.95
C ASN A 334 0.58 22.72 3.35
N ASN A 335 0.72 22.79 2.03
CA ASN A 335 1.78 22.17 1.25
C ASN A 335 3.15 22.87 1.41
N LEU A 336 3.31 23.88 2.26
CA LEU A 336 4.55 24.66 2.36
C LEU A 336 5.30 24.38 3.66
N SER A 337 6.63 24.32 3.56
CA SER A 337 7.54 24.28 4.71
C SER A 337 8.81 25.07 4.41
N PHE A 338 9.40 25.64 5.45
CA PHE A 338 10.61 26.44 5.37
C PHE A 338 11.70 25.75 6.18
N ASP A 339 12.91 25.62 5.64
CA ASP A 339 14.03 25.04 6.39
C ASP A 339 15.20 26.00 6.42
N LEU A 340 15.73 26.24 7.61
CA LEU A 340 17.02 26.88 7.82
C LEU A 340 18.03 25.80 8.17
N LYS A 341 19.08 25.66 7.38
CA LYS A 341 20.09 24.59 7.53
C LYS A 341 21.49 25.16 7.63
N PHE A 342 22.31 24.53 8.47
CA PHE A 342 23.71 24.82 8.67
C PHE A 342 24.49 23.52 8.54
N GLY A 343 25.54 23.51 7.73
CA GLY A 343 26.30 22.29 7.51
C GLY A 343 27.76 22.52 7.22
N ARG A 344 28.49 21.42 7.20
CA ARG A 344 29.90 21.34 6.84
C ARG A 344 30.09 20.19 5.87
N GLY A 345 30.86 20.44 4.82
CA GLY A 345 31.20 19.45 3.80
C GLY A 345 32.58 19.74 3.21
N GLY A 346 32.83 19.18 2.03
CA GLY A 346 34.01 19.51 1.25
C GLY A 346 33.67 19.56 -0.23
N LEU A 347 34.38 20.41 -0.96
CA LEU A 347 34.36 20.44 -2.41
C LEU A 347 35.77 20.08 -2.88
N ALA A 348 35.87 19.06 -3.74
CA ALA A 348 37.17 18.58 -4.19
C ALA A 348 37.16 18.07 -5.62
N THR A 349 38.29 18.30 -6.29
CA THR A 349 38.64 17.71 -7.58
C THR A 349 39.88 16.84 -7.38
N ARG A 350 40.04 15.75 -8.16
CA ARG A 350 41.02 14.70 -7.85
C ARG A 350 42.48 15.20 -7.78
N GLU A 351 42.81 16.29 -8.47
CA GLU A 351 44.21 16.70 -8.70
C GLU A 351 44.49 18.19 -8.48
N VAL A 352 43.47 19.02 -8.16
CA VAL A 352 43.64 20.48 -8.14
C VAL A 352 43.21 21.13 -6.81
N PHE A 353 42.15 20.65 -6.16
CA PHE A 353 41.56 21.35 -5.01
C PHE A 353 40.86 20.40 -4.04
N ASP A 354 41.01 20.62 -2.73
CA ASP A 354 40.30 19.91 -1.65
C ASP A 354 40.05 20.88 -0.50
N LEU A 355 38.92 21.60 -0.54
CA LEU A 355 38.59 22.57 0.50
C LEU A 355 37.41 22.12 1.36
N PRO A 356 37.54 22.18 2.70
CA PRO A 356 36.39 22.10 3.58
C PRO A 356 35.55 23.36 3.41
N VAL A 357 34.23 23.19 3.37
CA VAL A 357 33.29 24.30 3.27
C VAL A 357 32.27 24.20 4.39
N ASN A 358 31.96 25.33 5.00
CA ASN A 358 30.81 25.48 5.86
C ASN A 358 29.71 26.22 5.07
N TYR A 359 28.45 25.95 5.34
CA TYR A 359 27.36 26.58 4.60
C TYR A 359 26.14 26.84 5.45
N ALA A 360 25.39 27.86 5.07
CA ALA A 360 24.07 28.19 5.62
C ALA A 360 23.07 28.34 4.48
N GLU A 361 21.89 27.72 4.62
CA GLU A 361 20.86 27.64 3.58
C GLU A 361 19.48 27.97 4.12
N LEU A 362 18.72 28.74 3.34
CA LEU A 362 17.29 28.93 3.53
C LEU A 362 16.53 28.26 2.38
N ASN A 363 15.54 27.44 2.73
CA ASN A 363 14.79 26.61 1.80
C ASN A 363 13.30 26.82 1.93
N LEU A 364 12.61 26.82 0.79
CA LEU A 364 11.18 26.66 0.68
C LEU A 364 10.90 25.28 0.05
N ASN A 365 10.16 24.43 0.76
CA ASN A 365 9.72 23.15 0.24
C ASN A 365 8.22 23.13 0.01
N TYR A 366 7.82 22.68 -1.19
CA TYR A 366 6.45 22.38 -1.55
C TYR A 366 6.20 20.87 -1.45
N ASN A 367 5.52 20.45 -0.39
CA ASN A 367 5.12 19.07 -0.12
C ASN A 367 3.88 18.72 -0.96
N LEU A 368 3.98 17.70 -1.81
CA LEU A 368 2.87 17.30 -2.69
C LEU A 368 1.69 16.72 -1.90
N PHE A 369 1.98 15.91 -0.87
CA PHE A 369 0.98 15.21 -0.06
C PHE A 369 1.23 15.42 1.44
N PRO A 370 0.93 16.61 1.98
CA PRO A 370 1.31 16.98 3.35
C PRO A 370 0.64 16.15 4.44
N LYS A 371 -0.49 15.50 4.15
CA LYS A 371 -1.26 14.69 5.12
C LYS A 371 -0.95 13.19 5.05
N LEU A 372 -0.24 12.75 4.00
CA LEU A 372 0.16 11.36 3.84
C LEU A 372 1.40 11.03 4.67
N ARG A 373 1.55 9.76 5.02
CA ARG A 373 2.75 9.23 5.71
C ARG A 373 4.02 9.34 4.86
N HIS A 374 3.86 9.44 3.54
CA HIS A 374 4.95 9.66 2.62
C HIS A 374 4.63 10.83 1.70
N THR A 375 5.60 11.71 1.45
CA THR A 375 5.42 12.78 0.48
C THR A 375 6.70 13.03 -0.29
N PRO A 376 6.65 13.06 -1.62
CA PRO A 376 7.63 13.80 -2.38
C PRO A 376 7.45 15.30 -2.13
N TYR A 377 8.54 16.05 -2.23
CA TYR A 377 8.53 17.50 -2.14
C TYR A 377 9.50 18.11 -3.16
N LEU A 378 9.15 19.31 -3.63
CA LEU A 378 10.02 20.15 -4.45
C LEU A 378 10.68 21.18 -3.53
N GLN A 379 11.99 21.37 -3.69
CA GLN A 379 12.76 22.32 -2.89
C GLN A 379 13.34 23.40 -3.79
N VAL A 380 13.19 24.65 -3.37
CA VAL A 380 13.91 25.80 -3.93
C VAL A 380 14.49 26.59 -2.76
N GLY A 381 15.70 27.09 -2.92
CA GLY A 381 16.36 27.81 -1.85
C GLY A 381 17.60 28.53 -2.31
N GLY A 382 18.26 29.17 -1.36
CA GLY A 382 19.55 29.81 -1.55
C GLY A 382 20.38 29.70 -0.29
N GLY A 383 21.69 29.75 -0.46
CA GLY A 383 22.62 29.68 0.64
C GLY A 383 23.91 30.42 0.33
N ALA A 384 24.84 30.36 1.27
CA ALA A 384 26.20 30.85 1.08
C ALA A 384 27.19 29.80 1.59
N LEU A 385 28.26 29.59 0.82
CA LEU A 385 29.42 28.80 1.23
C LEU A 385 30.47 29.73 1.85
N ALA A 386 31.12 29.27 2.90
CA ALA A 386 32.27 29.89 3.53
C ALA A 386 33.40 28.85 3.65
N THR A 387 34.60 29.22 3.21
CA THR A 387 35.78 28.35 3.19
C THR A 387 36.48 28.29 4.56
N ASP A 388 36.32 29.34 5.39
CA ASP A 388 36.80 29.43 6.78
C ASP A 388 35.65 29.29 7.81
N ASP A 389 35.94 29.47 9.10
CA ASP A 389 34.96 29.43 10.19
C ASP A 389 33.86 30.51 9.99
N ILE A 390 32.60 30.06 9.96
CA ILE A 390 31.40 30.91 9.74
C ILE A 390 31.31 32.11 10.70
N PHE A 391 31.96 32.03 11.87
CA PHE A 391 31.85 33.01 12.94
C PHE A 391 33.06 33.95 13.09
N SER A 392 34.19 33.70 12.40
CA SER A 392 35.43 34.44 12.64
C SER A 392 35.65 35.63 11.71
N ASP A 393 35.05 35.64 10.51
CA ASP A 393 35.16 36.80 9.62
C ASP A 393 33.96 36.91 8.67
N PHE A 394 33.08 37.89 8.92
CA PHE A 394 32.02 38.31 7.98
C PHE A 394 32.60 39.24 6.90
N GLY A 395 33.82 38.96 6.44
CA GLY A 395 34.47 39.68 5.34
C GLY A 395 33.83 39.30 4.01
N THR A 396 33.59 40.29 3.15
CA THR A 396 32.96 40.15 1.83
C THR A 396 33.74 39.30 0.83
N GLU A 397 34.96 38.86 1.13
CA GLU A 397 35.85 38.14 0.21
C GLU A 397 35.78 36.60 0.32
N GLY A 398 35.09 36.04 1.32
CA GLY A 398 35.03 34.57 1.54
C GLY A 398 33.65 33.93 1.40
N LEU A 399 32.60 34.71 1.10
CA LEU A 399 31.21 34.25 1.03
C LEU A 399 30.77 34.05 -0.42
N ASN A 400 30.39 32.82 -0.76
CA ASN A 400 29.98 32.45 -2.11
C ASN A 400 28.48 32.09 -2.13
N PRO A 401 27.60 33.04 -2.53
CA PRO A 401 26.17 32.80 -2.57
C PRO A 401 25.80 31.85 -3.72
N TYR A 402 24.80 31.02 -3.49
CA TYR A 402 24.24 30.13 -4.50
C TYR A 402 22.71 30.07 -4.40
N ILE A 403 22.11 29.74 -5.53
CA ILE A 403 20.71 29.31 -5.60
C ILE A 403 20.67 27.81 -5.81
N LYS A 404 19.63 27.15 -5.32
CA LYS A 404 19.46 25.71 -5.54
C LYS A 404 18.02 25.33 -5.79
N ALA A 405 17.88 24.25 -6.54
CA ALA A 405 16.63 23.57 -6.77
C ALA A 405 16.85 22.06 -6.60
N GLY A 406 15.88 21.40 -6.02
CA GLY A 406 15.98 19.98 -5.72
C GLY A 406 14.64 19.31 -5.55
N ILE A 407 14.72 17.99 -5.40
CA ILE A 407 13.60 17.14 -5.06
C ILE A 407 13.95 16.37 -3.81
N GLY A 408 12.95 16.06 -3.01
CA GLY A 408 13.13 15.15 -1.90
C GLY A 408 11.91 14.29 -1.66
N TYR A 409 12.09 13.33 -0.77
CA TYR A 409 11.09 12.37 -0.37
C TYR A 409 11.19 12.18 1.14
N GLU A 410 10.08 12.41 1.82
CA GLU A 410 9.97 12.23 3.27
C GLU A 410 9.03 11.06 3.57
N TYR A 411 9.46 10.16 4.45
CA TYR A 411 8.68 9.02 4.95
C TYR A 411 8.61 9.03 6.48
N PHE A 412 7.41 9.12 7.06
CA PHE A 412 7.23 9.11 8.51
C PHE A 412 7.35 7.70 9.09
N LEU A 413 8.33 7.47 9.96
CA LEU A 413 8.42 6.26 10.78
C LEU A 413 7.36 6.30 11.89
N THR A 414 7.17 7.47 12.50
CA THR A 414 6.17 7.74 13.54
C THR A 414 5.53 9.10 13.29
N ASN A 415 4.52 9.49 14.07
CA ASN A 415 3.86 10.80 13.97
C ASN A 415 4.77 12.00 14.34
N ARG A 416 6.06 11.78 14.60
CA ARG A 416 7.03 12.84 14.91
C ARG A 416 8.38 12.65 14.21
N ILE A 417 8.66 11.48 13.66
CA ILE A 417 9.97 11.15 13.08
C ILE A 417 9.80 10.82 11.61
N GLY A 418 10.38 11.64 10.74
CA GLY A 418 10.46 11.43 9.30
C GLY A 418 11.88 11.07 8.86
N LEU A 419 12.01 10.09 7.97
CA LEU A 419 13.21 9.88 7.17
C LEU A 419 13.14 10.77 5.94
N ASP A 420 14.21 11.48 5.65
CA ASP A 420 14.32 12.42 4.54
C ASP A 420 15.40 11.96 3.56
N LEU A 421 15.05 11.91 2.28
CA LEU A 421 15.99 11.75 1.19
C LEU A 421 15.90 12.97 0.29
N ASN A 422 17.03 13.60 -0.03
CA ASN A 422 17.07 14.84 -0.79
C ASN A 422 18.18 14.79 -1.84
N ALA A 423 17.86 15.27 -3.05
CA ALA A 423 18.85 15.52 -4.09
C ALA A 423 18.63 16.94 -4.64
N SER A 424 19.68 17.74 -4.69
CA SER A 424 19.60 19.11 -5.18
C SER A 424 20.79 19.50 -6.04
N SER A 425 20.54 20.40 -6.99
CA SER A 425 21.55 21.08 -7.79
C SER A 425 21.66 22.51 -7.30
N SER A 426 22.87 22.93 -6.98
CA SER A 426 23.18 24.27 -6.50
C SER A 426 24.07 24.98 -7.50
N TYR A 427 23.71 26.19 -7.87
CA TYR A 427 24.39 27.01 -8.85
C TYR A 427 24.99 28.23 -8.15
N LEU A 428 26.31 28.36 -8.22
CA LEU A 428 27.04 29.46 -7.61
C LEU A 428 26.79 30.74 -8.42
N LEU A 429 26.49 31.83 -7.71
CA LEU A 429 26.22 33.13 -8.33
C LEU A 429 27.48 33.95 -8.56
N ASN A 430 28.59 33.59 -7.91
CA ASN A 430 29.89 34.23 -8.02
C ASN A 430 30.91 33.27 -8.64
N ASP A 431 31.78 33.80 -9.50
CA ASP A 431 32.81 33.09 -10.28
C ASP A 431 34.19 33.06 -9.60
N THR A 432 34.26 33.53 -8.35
CA THR A 432 35.51 33.74 -7.61
C THR A 432 35.94 32.54 -6.77
N PHE A 433 35.18 31.44 -6.79
CA PHE A 433 35.39 30.32 -5.87
C PHE A 433 36.63 29.47 -6.21
N ASP A 434 37.02 29.46 -7.49
CA ASP A 434 38.10 28.60 -8.01
C ASP A 434 39.39 29.36 -8.37
N GLU A 435 39.53 30.63 -7.96
CA GLU A 435 40.70 31.50 -8.24
C GLU A 435 41.06 31.67 -9.74
N VAL A 436 40.16 31.37 -10.68
CA VAL A 436 40.37 31.53 -12.13
C VAL A 436 39.27 32.42 -12.74
N GLU A 437 39.56 33.71 -12.97
CA GLU A 437 38.64 34.71 -13.57
C GLU A 437 38.29 34.47 -15.08
N GLN A 438 38.60 33.30 -15.65
CA GLN A 438 38.38 33.03 -17.09
C GLN A 438 37.72 31.66 -17.36
N GLY A 439 36.70 31.33 -16.58
CA GLY A 439 35.78 30.23 -16.87
C GLY A 439 34.68 30.64 -17.86
N ARG A 440 34.21 29.70 -18.71
CA ARG A 440 33.10 29.94 -19.67
C ARG A 440 31.75 29.46 -19.12
N PHE A 441 31.75 28.76 -17.98
CA PHE A 441 30.59 28.16 -17.36
C PHE A 441 30.59 28.44 -15.87
N ASN A 442 29.47 28.91 -15.33
CA ASN A 442 29.35 29.10 -13.88
C ASN A 442 29.39 27.74 -13.15
N ASP A 443 30.05 27.75 -12.01
CA ASP A 443 30.22 26.56 -11.17
C ASP A 443 28.91 26.09 -10.52
N TYR A 444 28.72 24.77 -10.51
CA TYR A 444 27.59 24.15 -9.82
C TYR A 444 28.03 22.91 -9.05
N PHE A 445 27.26 22.55 -8.04
CA PHE A 445 27.48 21.34 -7.28
C PHE A 445 26.18 20.59 -7.02
N TRP A 446 26.27 19.27 -7.04
CA TRP A 446 25.18 18.38 -6.70
C TRP A 446 25.32 17.92 -5.26
N THR A 447 24.20 17.86 -4.54
CA THR A 447 24.15 17.24 -3.21
C THR A 447 23.14 16.10 -3.20
N ALA A 448 23.50 15.03 -2.53
CA ALA A 448 22.60 13.91 -2.24
C ALA A 448 22.69 13.61 -0.75
N LYS A 449 21.57 13.70 -0.04
CA LYS A 449 21.49 13.68 1.42
C LYS A 449 20.43 12.68 1.89
N ALA A 450 20.73 12.04 3.01
CA ALA A 450 19.79 11.23 3.77
C ALA A 450 19.79 11.70 5.23
N GLY A 451 18.62 11.88 5.82
CA GLY A 451 18.48 12.49 7.13
C GLY A 451 17.25 12.04 7.90
N ILE A 452 17.15 12.57 9.11
CA ILE A 452 16.03 12.38 10.02
C ILE A 452 15.49 13.76 10.40
N ASN A 453 14.19 13.92 10.22
CA ASN A 453 13.43 15.09 10.67
C ASN A 453 12.64 14.71 11.93
N PHE A 454 12.80 15.48 12.99
CA PHE A 454 12.06 15.34 14.24
C PHE A 454 11.14 16.55 14.42
N TYR A 455 9.83 16.33 14.48
CA TYR A 455 8.83 17.39 14.63
C TYR A 455 8.36 17.53 16.08
N PHE A 456 8.35 18.76 16.57
CA PHE A 456 7.94 19.12 17.93
C PHE A 456 6.46 19.53 17.96
N GLY A 457 5.65 18.78 18.70
CA GLY A 457 4.21 19.01 18.82
C GLY A 457 3.44 18.59 17.56
N LEU A 458 2.12 18.50 17.69
CA LEU A 458 1.19 18.37 16.56
C LEU A 458 0.48 19.71 16.39
N TYR A 459 0.11 20.08 15.17
CA TYR A 459 -0.89 21.14 15.00
C TYR A 459 -2.15 20.70 15.75
N ARG A 460 -2.60 21.51 16.70
CA ARG A 460 -3.89 21.31 17.37
C ARG A 460 -5.02 21.91 16.55
#